data_AF-G0XMT6-F1
#
_entry.id   AF-G0XMT6-F1
#
_cell.length_a   1.000
_cell.length_b   1.000
_cell.length_c   1.000
_cell.angle_alpha   90.00
_cell.angle_beta   90.00
_cell.angle_gamma   90.00
#
_symmetry.space_group_name_H-M   'P 1'
#
loop_
_entity.id
_entity.type
_entity.pdbx_description
1 polymer ?
#
loop_
_entity_poly.entity_id
_entity_poly.type
_entity_poly.pdbx_seq_one_letter_code
_entity_poly.pdbx_strand_id
1 'polypeptide(L)'
;RSSVLRETLLPWLDNTIGKNNYNYHIHNDLITLSNGSEIWIGGLGDREQADKILGHEYNTIYFNEISQLSYAAVTTAYSRLAMKVEGCLNLFLYDCNPGSPLHWAYKVFVRKQQFLTSEPLLKPELYASMILNPDDNKDNLPCDYISDILDTLPEKQKQRFKLGLWVKAEGVIYEKFDESMILDDDAMPADYDRYAAGQDFGLNITNVKIGIVHDCIYVLDDYGAFNMTTKSFNDELQERNWFDIDMP
;
A
#
# COMPACT_ATOMS: atom_id res chain seq x y z
N ARG A 1 -10.31 -20.42 -5.92
CA ARG A 1 -9.46 -19.34 -5.35
C ARG A 1 -10.41 -18.29 -4.83
N SER A 2 -10.38 -18.04 -3.52
CA SER A 2 -11.09 -16.95 -2.86
C SER A 2 -10.58 -15.63 -3.44
N SER A 3 -11.50 -14.71 -3.75
CA SER A 3 -11.18 -13.34 -4.17
C SER A 3 -12.39 -12.45 -3.94
N VAL A 4 -12.16 -11.16 -3.67
CA VAL A 4 -13.23 -10.15 -3.53
C VAL A 4 -14.17 -10.13 -4.73
N LEU A 5 -13.65 -10.39 -5.93
CA LEU A 5 -14.45 -10.56 -7.14
C LEU A 5 -15.52 -11.66 -6.98
N ARG A 6 -15.14 -12.85 -6.51
CA ARG A 6 -16.04 -14.02 -6.44
C ARG A 6 -16.89 -14.05 -5.19
N GLU A 7 -16.37 -13.57 -4.08
CA GLU A 7 -17.03 -13.67 -2.77
C GLU A 7 -17.89 -12.45 -2.45
N THR A 8 -17.59 -11.29 -3.06
CA THR A 8 -18.28 -10.05 -2.76
C THR A 8 -18.90 -9.44 -4.02
N LEU A 9 -18.10 -9.07 -5.02
CA LEU A 9 -18.59 -8.29 -6.16
C LEU A 9 -19.66 -9.02 -6.97
N LEU A 10 -19.40 -10.26 -7.40
CA LEU A 10 -20.36 -11.01 -8.21
C LEU A 10 -21.68 -11.31 -7.46
N PRO A 11 -21.67 -11.82 -6.20
CA PRO A 11 -22.90 -11.98 -5.42
C PRO A 11 -23.67 -10.67 -5.23
N TRP A 12 -22.98 -9.57 -4.96
CA TRP A 12 -23.64 -8.28 -4.77
C TRP A 12 -24.18 -7.69 -6.08
N LEU A 13 -23.52 -7.90 -7.22
CA LEU A 13 -24.08 -7.55 -8.52
C LEU A 13 -25.39 -8.33 -8.78
N ASP A 14 -25.42 -9.63 -8.46
CA ASP A 14 -26.66 -10.42 -8.59
C ASP A 14 -27.76 -9.87 -7.68
N ASN A 15 -27.45 -9.55 -6.42
CA ASN A 15 -28.43 -9.00 -5.48
C ASN A 15 -28.90 -7.57 -5.82
N THR A 16 -28.04 -6.75 -6.44
CA THR A 16 -28.31 -5.31 -6.64
C THR A 16 -28.93 -5.03 -8.00
N ILE A 17 -28.39 -5.64 -9.05
CA ILE A 17 -28.84 -5.39 -10.44
C ILE A 17 -29.39 -6.65 -11.10
N GLY A 18 -29.20 -7.84 -10.52
CA GLY A 18 -29.67 -9.11 -11.09
C GLY A 18 -28.71 -9.70 -12.12
N LYS A 19 -28.57 -11.03 -12.10
CA LYS A 19 -27.70 -11.83 -12.99
C LYS A 19 -27.79 -11.52 -14.49
N ASN A 20 -28.95 -11.08 -14.98
CA ASN A 20 -29.15 -10.80 -16.41
C ASN A 20 -28.70 -9.39 -16.83
N ASN A 21 -28.27 -8.55 -15.88
CA ASN A 21 -27.88 -7.16 -16.14
C ASN A 21 -26.37 -6.95 -16.15
N TYR A 22 -25.57 -8.03 -16.11
CA TYR A 22 -24.13 -7.96 -16.31
C TYR A 22 -23.60 -9.24 -16.97
N ASN A 23 -22.44 -9.12 -17.61
CA ASN A 23 -21.69 -10.26 -18.14
C ASN A 23 -20.27 -10.21 -17.59
N TYR A 24 -19.83 -11.30 -16.95
CA TYR A 24 -18.46 -11.46 -16.50
C TYR A 24 -17.63 -12.21 -17.54
N HIS A 25 -16.67 -11.52 -18.15
CA HIS A 25 -15.75 -12.04 -19.16
C HIS A 25 -14.51 -12.61 -18.47
N ILE A 26 -14.59 -13.88 -18.07
CA ILE A 26 -13.57 -14.57 -17.24
C ILE A 26 -12.14 -14.42 -17.79
N HIS A 27 -11.96 -14.51 -19.10
CA HIS A 27 -10.64 -14.47 -19.74
C HIS A 27 -10.06 -13.05 -19.89
N ASN A 28 -10.89 -12.02 -19.71
CA ASN A 28 -10.52 -10.63 -19.95
C ASN A 28 -10.49 -9.80 -18.65
N ASP A 29 -10.72 -10.41 -17.48
CA ASP A 29 -10.83 -9.72 -16.20
C ASP A 29 -11.74 -8.47 -16.28
N LEU A 30 -12.90 -8.63 -16.93
CA LEU A 30 -13.81 -7.56 -17.28
C LEU A 30 -15.24 -7.96 -16.93
N ILE A 31 -16.01 -7.04 -16.36
CA ILE A 31 -17.46 -7.15 -16.24
C ILE A 31 -18.09 -6.03 -17.04
N THR A 32 -19.01 -6.35 -17.95
CA THR A 32 -19.81 -5.36 -18.69
C THR A 32 -21.22 -5.33 -18.11
N LEU A 33 -21.72 -4.15 -17.79
CA LEU A 33 -23.07 -3.92 -17.30
C LEU A 33 -24.03 -3.67 -18.47
N SER A 34 -25.34 -3.88 -18.26
CA SER A 34 -26.36 -3.71 -19.31
C SER A 34 -26.49 -2.28 -19.84
N ASN A 35 -26.05 -1.28 -19.07
CA ASN A 35 -25.99 0.12 -19.49
C ASN A 35 -24.71 0.47 -20.30
N GLY A 36 -23.84 -0.51 -20.58
CA GLY A 36 -22.57 -0.32 -21.28
C GLY A 36 -21.39 0.10 -20.40
N SER A 37 -21.58 0.29 -19.09
CA SER A 37 -20.47 0.53 -18.17
C SER A 37 -19.61 -0.72 -17.99
N GLU A 38 -18.34 -0.51 -17.70
CA GLU A 38 -17.35 -1.58 -17.56
C GLU A 38 -16.67 -1.53 -16.19
N ILE A 39 -16.43 -2.71 -15.61
CA ILE A 39 -15.62 -2.88 -14.40
C ILE A 39 -14.44 -3.77 -14.78
N TRP A 40 -13.24 -3.19 -14.73
CA TRP A 40 -12.00 -3.89 -15.01
C TRP A 40 -11.39 -4.39 -13.69
N ILE A 41 -10.99 -5.66 -13.67
CA ILE A 41 -10.31 -6.29 -12.55
C ILE A 41 -8.84 -6.46 -12.93
N GLY A 42 -7.94 -6.12 -12.02
CA GLY A 42 -6.51 -6.31 -12.25
C GLY A 42 -5.69 -6.13 -10.99
N GLY A 43 -4.43 -6.53 -11.07
CA GLY A 43 -3.43 -6.34 -10.02
C GLY A 43 -2.38 -5.32 -10.45
N LEU A 44 -1.72 -4.73 -9.47
CA LEU A 44 -0.56 -3.83 -9.67
C LEU A 44 0.77 -4.50 -9.32
N GLY A 45 0.76 -5.80 -9.04
CA GLY A 45 1.94 -6.55 -8.60
C GLY A 45 2.75 -7.18 -9.72
N ASP A 46 2.16 -7.37 -10.90
CA ASP A 46 2.84 -7.92 -12.09
C ASP A 46 2.81 -6.90 -13.22
N ARG A 47 3.90 -6.83 -13.99
CA ARG A 47 4.09 -5.81 -15.04
C ARG A 47 3.03 -5.94 -16.13
N GLU A 48 2.70 -7.16 -16.54
CA GLU A 48 1.68 -7.40 -17.58
C GLU A 48 0.29 -6.94 -17.09
N GLN A 49 -0.04 -7.20 -15.82
CA GLN A 49 -1.30 -6.75 -15.21
C GLN A 49 -1.36 -5.23 -15.06
N ALA A 50 -0.24 -4.62 -14.63
CA ALA A 50 -0.13 -3.18 -14.51
C ALA A 50 -0.28 -2.51 -15.88
N ASP A 51 0.41 -3.00 -16.92
CA ASP A 51 0.36 -2.43 -18.28
C ASP A 51 -1.08 -2.39 -18.83
N LYS A 52 -1.88 -3.44 -18.55
CA LYS A 52 -3.28 -3.49 -18.96
C LYS A 52 -4.11 -2.39 -18.29
N ILE A 53 -4.00 -2.22 -16.97
CA ILE A 53 -4.71 -1.15 -16.24
C ILE A 53 -4.21 0.22 -16.71
N LEU A 54 -2.92 0.35 -16.97
CA LEU A 54 -2.31 1.62 -17.34
C LEU A 54 -2.67 2.06 -18.76
N GLY A 55 -3.10 1.15 -19.63
CA GLY A 55 -3.59 1.45 -20.97
C GLY A 55 -4.97 2.12 -21.04
N HIS A 56 -5.69 2.20 -19.92
CA HIS A 56 -7.06 2.72 -19.87
C HIS A 56 -7.19 3.98 -19.01
N GLU A 57 -8.29 4.70 -19.21
CA GLU A 57 -8.74 5.75 -18.31
C GLU A 57 -9.97 5.27 -17.54
N TYR A 58 -10.13 5.74 -16.31
CA TYR A 58 -11.20 5.34 -15.41
C TYR A 58 -11.87 6.57 -14.80
N ASN A 59 -13.18 6.45 -14.53
CA ASN A 59 -13.90 7.38 -13.67
C ASN A 59 -13.74 6.99 -12.18
N THR A 60 -13.65 5.70 -11.88
CA THR A 60 -13.54 5.20 -10.51
C THR A 60 -12.48 4.12 -10.44
N ILE A 61 -11.57 4.21 -9.47
CA ILE A 61 -10.58 3.17 -9.18
C ILE A 61 -10.71 2.75 -7.72
N TYR A 62 -10.93 1.45 -7.50
CA TYR A 62 -11.01 0.85 -6.18
C TYR A 62 -9.78 0.00 -5.91
N PHE A 63 -9.05 0.32 -4.85
CA PHE A 63 -7.90 -0.46 -4.38
C PHE A 63 -8.31 -1.31 -3.20
N ASN A 64 -8.25 -2.63 -3.41
CA ASN A 64 -8.58 -3.58 -2.36
C ASN A 64 -7.36 -3.92 -1.49
N GLU A 65 -7.55 -4.00 -0.18
CA GLU A 65 -6.52 -4.38 0.80
C GLU A 65 -5.22 -3.59 0.63
N ILE A 66 -5.34 -2.25 0.66
CA ILE A 66 -4.20 -1.35 0.43
C ILE A 66 -3.07 -1.48 1.45
N SER A 67 -3.30 -2.20 2.55
CA SER A 67 -2.26 -2.62 3.49
C SER A 67 -1.19 -3.53 2.86
N GLN A 68 -1.51 -4.15 1.71
CA GLN A 68 -0.64 -5.03 0.94
C GLN A 68 -0.08 -4.37 -0.33
N LEU A 69 -0.46 -3.12 -0.61
CA LEU A 69 -0.01 -2.39 -1.79
C LEU A 69 1.04 -1.34 -1.41
N SER A 70 2.10 -1.26 -2.20
CA SER A 70 3.09 -0.19 -2.04
C SER A 70 2.49 1.15 -2.45
N TYR A 71 2.95 2.23 -1.81
CA TYR A 71 2.53 3.58 -2.16
C TYR A 71 2.82 3.88 -3.65
N ALA A 72 3.99 3.46 -4.14
CA ALA A 72 4.39 3.62 -5.54
C ALA A 72 3.41 2.93 -6.51
N ALA A 73 2.98 1.70 -6.22
CA ALA A 73 2.01 0.99 -7.07
C ALA A 73 0.68 1.76 -7.15
N VAL A 74 0.20 2.28 -6.01
CA VAL A 74 -1.04 3.06 -5.95
C VAL A 74 -0.91 4.38 -6.71
N THR A 75 0.20 5.12 -6.56
CA THR A 75 0.40 6.40 -7.24
C THR A 75 0.57 6.24 -8.76
N THR A 76 1.10 5.11 -9.25
CA THR A 76 1.14 4.82 -10.69
C THR A 76 -0.25 4.83 -11.33
N ALA A 77 -1.27 4.35 -10.60
CA ALA A 77 -2.66 4.35 -11.08
C ALA A 77 -3.33 5.75 -11.02
N TYR A 78 -2.76 6.74 -10.31
CA TYR A 78 -3.41 8.05 -10.14
C TYR A 78 -3.65 8.76 -11.46
N SER A 79 -2.70 8.66 -12.38
CA SER A 79 -2.80 9.28 -13.71
C SER A 79 -3.90 8.70 -14.59
N ARG A 80 -4.46 7.53 -14.24
CA ARG A 80 -5.50 6.85 -15.02
C ARG A 80 -6.90 7.32 -14.64
N LEU A 81 -7.07 8.01 -13.51
CA LEU A 81 -8.35 8.58 -13.09
C LEU A 81 -8.67 9.89 -13.83
N ALA A 82 -8.72 9.80 -15.16
CA ALA A 82 -8.77 10.95 -16.08
C ALA A 82 -10.02 10.98 -16.97
N MET A 83 -10.91 10.00 -16.83
CA MET A 83 -12.10 9.90 -17.68
C MET A 83 -13.01 11.12 -17.47
N LYS A 84 -13.59 11.65 -18.55
CA LYS A 84 -14.55 12.75 -18.50
C LYS A 84 -15.94 12.25 -18.87
N VAL A 85 -16.77 11.99 -17.87
CA VAL A 85 -18.17 11.58 -18.04
C VAL A 85 -19.07 12.64 -17.41
N GLU A 86 -20.06 13.12 -18.16
CA GLU A 86 -21.01 14.13 -17.68
C GLU A 86 -21.81 13.57 -16.49
N GLY A 87 -21.85 14.34 -15.39
CA GLY A 87 -22.55 13.94 -14.17
C GLY A 87 -21.80 12.98 -13.24
N CYS A 88 -20.61 12.51 -13.64
CA CYS A 88 -19.76 11.68 -12.78
C CYS A 88 -18.59 12.48 -12.21
N LEU A 89 -18.24 12.18 -10.96
CA LEU A 89 -17.01 12.65 -10.34
C LEU A 89 -15.98 11.54 -10.37
N ASN A 90 -14.75 11.91 -10.68
CA ASN A 90 -13.62 11.01 -10.61
C ASN A 90 -13.33 10.67 -9.15
N LEU A 91 -13.33 9.38 -8.82
CA LEU A 91 -13.27 8.91 -7.44
C LEU A 91 -12.26 7.78 -7.26
N PHE A 92 -11.42 7.92 -6.23
CA PHE A 92 -10.67 6.79 -5.68
C PHE A 92 -11.40 6.21 -4.47
N LEU A 93 -11.45 4.89 -4.40
CA LEU A 93 -11.94 4.14 -3.26
C LEU A 93 -10.83 3.22 -2.74
N TYR A 94 -10.74 3.08 -1.43
CA TYR A 94 -9.70 2.30 -0.77
C TYR A 94 -10.31 1.53 0.39
N ASP A 95 -9.93 0.27 0.55
CA ASP A 95 -10.20 -0.47 1.78
C ASP A 95 -8.92 -1.12 2.32
N CYS A 96 -8.86 -1.28 3.63
CA CYS A 96 -7.87 -2.12 4.29
C CYS A 96 -8.27 -2.35 5.75
N ASN A 97 -7.73 -3.42 6.30
CA ASN A 97 -7.58 -3.54 7.74
C ASN A 97 -6.41 -2.65 8.22
N PRO A 98 -6.58 -1.85 9.29
CA PRO A 98 -5.52 -0.98 9.83
C PRO A 98 -4.21 -1.72 10.04
N GLY A 99 -3.09 -1.10 9.69
CA GLY A 99 -1.75 -1.66 9.81
C GLY A 99 -0.89 -0.91 10.84
N SER A 100 0.41 -0.86 10.56
CA SER A 100 1.35 -0.03 11.34
C SER A 100 0.99 1.46 11.24
N PRO A 101 1.17 2.26 12.31
CA PRO A 101 1.07 3.73 12.25
C PRO A 101 2.04 4.36 11.24
N LEU A 102 3.08 3.65 10.80
CA LEU A 102 4.03 4.11 9.79
C LEU A 102 3.54 3.88 8.35
N HIS A 103 2.44 3.15 8.17
CA HIS A 103 1.91 2.83 6.85
C HIS A 103 1.42 4.10 6.13
N TRP A 104 1.66 4.18 4.83
CA TRP A 104 1.34 5.36 4.01
C TRP A 104 -0.13 5.75 4.09
N ALA A 105 -1.04 4.77 4.11
CA ALA A 105 -2.48 5.03 4.19
C ALA A 105 -2.87 5.77 5.47
N TYR A 106 -2.22 5.47 6.61
CA TYR A 106 -2.47 6.18 7.86
C TYR A 106 -2.01 7.64 7.76
N LYS A 107 -0.80 7.87 7.24
CA LYS A 107 -0.26 9.22 7.04
C LYS A 107 -1.17 10.05 6.12
N VAL A 108 -1.59 9.50 4.99
CA VAL A 108 -2.40 10.21 3.99
C VAL A 108 -3.85 10.41 4.47
N PHE A 109 -4.55 9.33 4.84
CA PHE A 109 -5.99 9.42 5.09
C PHE A 109 -6.35 9.84 6.51
N VAL A 110 -5.52 9.53 7.51
CA VAL A 110 -5.80 9.87 8.92
C VAL A 110 -5.06 11.13 9.34
N ARG A 111 -3.74 11.21 9.10
CA ARG A 111 -2.93 12.37 9.49
C ARG A 111 -2.96 13.52 8.49
N LYS A 112 -3.48 13.31 7.28
CA LYS A 112 -3.52 14.30 6.18
C LYS A 112 -2.13 14.84 5.81
N GLN A 113 -1.16 13.95 5.76
CA GLN A 113 0.23 14.25 5.42
C GLN A 113 0.67 13.51 4.16
N GLN A 114 1.59 14.11 3.41
CA GLN A 114 2.32 13.44 2.35
C GLN A 114 3.10 12.27 2.93
N PHE A 115 3.12 11.13 2.22
CA PHE A 115 3.77 9.93 2.76
C PHE A 115 5.28 10.09 2.94
N LEU A 116 5.96 10.66 1.94
CA LEU A 116 7.42 10.74 1.88
C LEU A 116 7.96 11.90 2.73
N THR A 117 7.39 13.10 2.59
CA THR A 117 7.91 14.31 3.26
C THR A 117 7.24 14.60 4.59
N SER A 118 6.15 13.91 4.93
CA SER A 118 5.33 14.18 6.12
C SER A 118 4.75 15.60 6.21
N GLU A 119 4.90 16.42 5.16
CA GLU A 119 4.27 17.74 5.04
C GLU A 119 2.74 17.61 4.94
N PRO A 120 1.96 18.64 5.33
CA PRO A 120 0.53 18.65 5.10
C PRO A 120 0.16 18.42 3.62
N LEU A 121 -0.90 17.66 3.36
CA LEU A 121 -1.46 17.53 2.01
C LEU A 121 -1.91 18.91 1.50
N LEU A 122 -1.73 19.16 0.20
CA LEU A 122 -2.16 20.42 -0.43
C LEU A 122 -3.68 20.63 -0.39
N LYS A 123 -4.45 19.53 -0.45
CA LYS A 123 -5.93 19.52 -0.48
C LYS A 123 -6.46 18.43 0.45
N PRO A 124 -6.32 18.58 1.78
CA PRO A 124 -6.69 17.55 2.74
C PRO A 124 -8.18 17.20 2.72
N GLU A 125 -9.04 18.13 2.29
CA GLU A 125 -10.49 17.98 2.15
C GLU A 125 -10.91 16.95 1.08
N LEU A 126 -10.03 16.64 0.12
CA LEU A 126 -10.30 15.62 -0.90
C LEU A 126 -10.11 14.18 -0.38
N TYR A 127 -9.55 14.02 0.83
CA TYR A 127 -9.30 12.73 1.43
C TYR A 127 -10.33 12.51 2.55
N ALA A 128 -11.21 11.54 2.37
CA ALA A 128 -12.13 11.09 3.42
C ALA A 128 -11.69 9.73 3.97
N SER A 129 -12.01 9.46 5.24
CA SER A 129 -11.82 8.16 5.86
C SER A 129 -12.96 7.86 6.82
N MET A 130 -13.29 6.58 6.94
CA MET A 130 -14.28 6.07 7.89
C MET A 130 -13.78 4.73 8.44
N ILE A 131 -14.18 4.42 9.66
CA ILE A 131 -13.87 3.15 10.32
C ILE A 131 -15.15 2.32 10.32
N LEU A 132 -15.03 1.05 9.93
CA LEU A 132 -16.10 0.06 10.00
C LEU A 132 -15.68 -0.99 11.03
N ASN A 133 -16.41 -1.10 12.14
CA ASN A 133 -16.10 -2.09 13.16
C ASN A 133 -17.03 -3.30 13.04
N PRO A 134 -16.59 -4.50 13.46
CA PRO A 134 -17.46 -5.69 13.51
C PRO A 134 -18.72 -5.47 14.34
N ASP A 135 -18.64 -4.64 15.39
CA ASP A 135 -19.77 -4.28 16.23
C ASP A 135 -20.91 -3.59 15.46
N ASP A 136 -20.61 -2.89 14.35
CA ASP A 136 -21.61 -2.22 13.50
C ASP A 136 -22.31 -3.19 12.53
N ASN A 137 -21.79 -4.41 12.40
CA ASN A 137 -22.32 -5.46 11.50
C ASN A 137 -22.82 -6.70 12.27
N LYS A 138 -23.16 -6.55 13.55
CA LYS A 138 -23.60 -7.66 14.43
C LYS A 138 -24.70 -8.52 13.85
N ASP A 139 -25.69 -7.90 13.21
CA ASP A 139 -26.86 -8.60 12.68
C ASP A 139 -26.49 -9.60 11.56
N ASN A 140 -25.33 -9.45 10.94
CA ASN A 140 -24.82 -10.33 9.88
C ASN A 140 -23.66 -11.23 10.35
N LEU A 141 -23.32 -11.21 11.63
CA LEU A 141 -22.25 -12.01 12.22
C LEU A 141 -22.82 -13.13 13.11
N PRO A 142 -22.11 -14.26 13.25
CA PRO A 142 -22.48 -15.24 14.27
C PRO A 142 -22.52 -14.60 15.66
N CYS A 143 -23.53 -14.93 16.47
CA CYS A 143 -23.77 -14.30 17.77
C CYS A 143 -22.54 -14.28 18.68
N ASP A 144 -21.75 -15.36 18.63
CA ASP A 144 -20.59 -15.57 19.51
C ASP A 144 -19.27 -15.08 18.88
N TYR A 145 -19.27 -14.57 17.65
CA TYR A 145 -18.05 -14.19 16.94
C TYR A 145 -17.28 -13.07 17.66
N ILE A 146 -17.99 -12.03 18.10
CA ILE A 146 -17.35 -10.90 18.77
C ILE A 146 -16.83 -11.30 20.16
N SER A 147 -17.64 -12.02 20.94
CA SER A 147 -17.30 -12.40 22.33
C SER A 147 -16.24 -13.50 22.40
N ASP A 148 -16.34 -14.51 21.55
CA ASP A 148 -15.56 -15.74 21.71
C ASP A 148 -14.29 -15.70 20.86
N ILE A 149 -14.33 -14.96 19.74
CA ILE A 149 -13.18 -14.81 18.83
C ILE A 149 -12.49 -13.46 19.04
N LEU A 150 -13.17 -12.34 18.79
CA LEU A 150 -12.50 -11.03 18.78
C LEU A 150 -12.08 -10.54 20.17
N ASP A 151 -12.88 -10.82 21.20
CA ASP A 151 -12.58 -10.40 22.57
C ASP A 151 -11.49 -11.22 23.25
N THR A 152 -11.19 -12.42 22.73
CA THR A 152 -10.15 -13.33 23.23
C THR A 152 -8.80 -13.15 22.53
N LEU A 153 -8.75 -12.31 21.48
CA LEU A 153 -7.49 -11.97 20.81
C LEU A 153 -6.52 -11.26 21.76
N PRO A 154 -5.20 -11.43 21.55
CA PRO A 154 -4.19 -10.59 22.20
C PRO A 154 -4.47 -9.10 22.02
N GLU A 155 -4.10 -8.28 22.99
CA GLU A 155 -4.51 -6.88 23.08
C GLU A 155 -4.23 -6.07 21.79
N LYS A 156 -3.04 -6.22 21.19
CA LYS A 156 -2.69 -5.54 19.93
C LYS A 156 -3.56 -6.01 18.75
N GLN A 157 -3.90 -7.31 18.71
CA GLN A 157 -4.77 -7.86 17.67
C GLN A 157 -6.22 -7.41 17.87
N LYS A 158 -6.68 -7.32 19.11
CA LYS A 158 -8.00 -6.76 19.45
C LYS A 158 -8.10 -5.30 19.04
N GLN A 159 -7.09 -4.49 19.35
CA GLN A 159 -7.01 -3.09 18.92
C GLN A 159 -7.11 -2.97 17.39
N ARG A 160 -6.43 -3.85 16.65
CA ARG A 160 -6.45 -3.84 15.18
C ARG A 160 -7.77 -4.32 14.58
N PHE A 161 -8.21 -5.53 14.93
CA PHE A 161 -9.28 -6.23 14.23
C PHE A 161 -10.68 -5.95 14.80
N LYS A 162 -10.79 -5.58 16.08
CA LYS A 162 -12.07 -5.22 16.71
C LYS A 162 -12.30 -3.72 16.73
N LEU A 163 -11.27 -2.94 17.10
CA LEU A 163 -11.40 -1.49 17.33
C LEU A 163 -10.95 -0.64 16.14
N GLY A 164 -10.39 -1.25 15.10
CA GLY A 164 -9.95 -0.52 13.91
C GLY A 164 -8.77 0.43 14.15
N LEU A 165 -7.92 0.15 15.15
CA LEU A 165 -6.78 1.01 15.51
C LEU A 165 -5.52 0.66 14.70
N TRP A 166 -4.79 1.69 14.31
CA TRP A 166 -3.47 1.57 13.69
C TRP A 166 -2.43 1.37 14.79
N VAL A 167 -1.93 0.16 14.93
CA VAL A 167 -0.99 -0.23 16.00
C VAL A 167 0.13 -1.09 15.45
N LYS A 168 1.32 -1.04 16.07
CA LYS A 168 2.41 -1.94 15.72
C LYS A 168 1.96 -3.39 15.98
N ALA A 169 2.32 -4.29 15.07
CA ALA A 169 2.02 -5.70 15.26
C ALA A 169 2.70 -6.25 16.53
N GLU A 170 2.13 -7.34 17.06
CA GLU A 170 2.73 -8.08 18.16
C GLU A 170 3.88 -8.94 17.63
N GLY A 171 4.98 -9.04 18.39
CA GLY A 171 6.16 -9.84 18.00
C GLY A 171 7.04 -9.20 16.92
N VAL A 172 6.86 -7.90 16.61
CA VAL A 172 7.78 -7.18 15.72
C VAL A 172 9.17 -7.16 16.34
N ILE A 173 10.18 -7.58 15.60
CA ILE A 173 11.56 -7.66 16.10
C ILE A 173 12.10 -6.26 16.48
N TYR A 174 11.79 -5.25 15.66
CA TYR A 174 12.24 -3.86 15.85
C TYR A 174 11.19 -2.98 16.55
N GLU A 175 10.78 -3.34 17.78
CA GLU A 175 9.72 -2.62 18.49
C GLU A 175 10.04 -1.14 18.77
N LYS A 176 11.32 -0.83 18.97
CA LYS A 176 11.80 0.52 19.28
C LYS A 176 11.90 1.43 18.06
N PHE A 177 11.85 0.89 16.85
CA PHE A 177 11.90 1.71 15.64
C PHE A 177 10.64 2.56 15.52
N ASP A 178 10.79 3.86 15.41
CA ASP A 178 9.67 4.80 15.23
C ASP A 178 10.05 5.93 14.27
N GLU A 179 9.08 6.79 13.98
CA GLU A 179 9.22 7.85 12.98
C GLU A 179 10.30 8.88 13.35
N SER A 180 10.67 9.04 14.62
CA SER A 180 11.74 9.97 15.03
C SER A 180 13.14 9.51 14.60
N MET A 181 13.26 8.24 14.19
CA MET A 181 14.49 7.68 13.63
C MET A 181 14.58 7.89 12.10
N ILE A 182 13.55 8.45 11.47
CA ILE A 182 13.56 8.85 10.05
C ILE A 182 13.89 10.34 10.03
N LEU A 183 15.07 10.68 9.52
CA LEU A 183 15.59 12.02 9.50
C LEU A 183 15.42 12.62 8.10
N ASP A 184 15.04 13.90 8.05
CA ASP A 184 15.15 14.70 6.84
C ASP A 184 16.63 15.06 6.58
N ASP A 185 16.96 15.41 5.34
CA ASP A 185 18.34 15.67 4.91
C ASP A 185 19.06 16.75 5.76
N ASP A 186 18.32 17.75 6.25
CA ASP A 186 18.86 18.83 7.08
C ASP A 186 19.14 18.41 8.54
N ALA A 187 18.56 17.30 8.98
CA ALA A 187 18.81 16.69 10.28
C ALA A 187 19.95 15.65 10.24
N MET A 188 20.43 15.29 9.05
CA MET A 188 21.55 14.37 8.88
C MET A 188 22.90 15.08 9.17
N PRO A 189 23.91 14.36 9.69
CA PRO A 189 25.26 14.91 9.82
C PRO A 189 25.82 15.39 8.49
N ALA A 190 26.51 16.54 8.51
CA ALA A 190 27.19 17.08 7.33
C ALA A 190 28.41 16.25 6.91
N ASP A 191 29.06 15.59 7.87
CA ASP A 191 30.26 14.77 7.67
C ASP A 191 30.14 13.45 8.44
N TYR A 192 30.77 12.40 7.92
CA TYR A 192 30.81 11.07 8.53
C TYR A 192 32.26 10.61 8.76
N ASP A 193 32.53 10.00 9.91
CA ASP A 193 33.87 9.47 10.24
C ASP A 193 34.25 8.32 9.30
N ARG A 194 33.25 7.50 8.95
CA ARG A 194 33.41 6.31 8.12
C ARG A 194 32.14 6.04 7.31
N TYR A 195 32.35 5.41 6.17
CA TYR A 195 31.29 4.84 5.36
C TYR A 195 31.43 3.32 5.31
N ALA A 196 30.31 2.63 5.27
CA ALA A 196 30.25 1.20 5.01
C ALA A 196 29.02 0.88 4.15
N ALA A 197 29.01 -0.31 3.57
CA ALA A 197 27.87 -0.83 2.84
C ALA A 197 27.62 -2.28 3.25
N GLY A 198 26.35 -2.66 3.32
CA GLY A 198 25.92 -4.04 3.55
C GLY A 198 25.09 -4.52 2.37
N GLN A 199 25.40 -5.70 1.84
CA GLN A 199 24.63 -6.34 0.77
C GLN A 199 24.04 -7.66 1.28
N ASP A 200 22.73 -7.81 1.16
CA ASP A 200 22.03 -9.07 1.42
C ASP A 200 21.88 -9.84 0.10
N PHE A 201 22.57 -10.98 0.01
CA PHE A 201 22.69 -11.75 -1.23
C PHE A 201 21.53 -12.74 -1.38
N GLY A 202 20.83 -12.68 -2.51
CA GLY A 202 19.76 -13.61 -2.83
C GLY A 202 19.22 -13.42 -4.23
N LEU A 203 18.17 -14.16 -4.56
CA LEU A 203 17.39 -13.95 -5.79
C LEU A 203 16.78 -12.53 -5.83
N ASN A 204 16.40 -12.05 -4.65
CA ASN A 204 16.12 -10.64 -4.39
C ASN A 204 17.32 -10.11 -3.62
N ILE A 205 17.94 -9.05 -4.14
CA ILE A 205 19.18 -8.51 -3.61
C ILE A 205 18.94 -7.08 -3.15
N THR A 206 19.53 -6.71 -2.02
CA THR A 206 19.47 -5.36 -1.47
C THR A 206 20.85 -4.91 -1.02
N ASN A 207 21.11 -3.61 -1.13
CA ASN A 207 22.29 -2.95 -0.61
C ASN A 207 21.86 -1.74 0.22
N VAL A 208 22.53 -1.54 1.35
CA VAL A 208 22.34 -0.37 2.21
C VAL A 208 23.68 0.31 2.40
N LYS A 209 23.71 1.62 2.15
CA LYS A 209 24.85 2.47 2.45
C LYS A 209 24.66 3.13 3.82
N ILE A 210 25.69 3.08 4.65
CA ILE A 210 25.67 3.66 5.98
C ILE A 210 26.84 4.62 6.21
N GLY A 211 26.55 5.70 6.92
CA GLY A 211 27.52 6.62 7.48
C GLY A 211 27.61 6.41 9.00
N ILE A 212 28.81 6.56 9.55
CA ILE A 212 29.05 6.39 10.98
C ILE A 212 29.64 7.68 11.54
N VAL A 213 29.04 8.21 12.60
CA VAL A 213 29.55 9.36 13.37
C VAL A 213 29.60 8.95 14.84
N HIS A 214 30.79 8.93 15.42
CA HIS A 214 31.04 8.37 16.75
C HIS A 214 30.49 6.93 16.87
N ASP A 215 29.50 6.73 17.74
CA ASP A 215 28.82 5.44 17.97
C ASP A 215 27.43 5.35 17.30
N CYS A 216 27.09 6.32 16.45
CA CYS A 216 25.80 6.38 15.74
C CYS A 216 25.94 5.92 14.28
N ILE A 217 24.97 5.12 13.82
CA ILE A 217 24.87 4.65 12.44
C ILE A 217 23.70 5.35 11.76
N TYR A 218 23.96 5.94 10.61
CA TYR A 218 22.99 6.60 9.75
C TYR A 218 22.83 5.80 8.46
N VAL A 219 21.60 5.42 8.13
CA VAL A 219 21.30 4.84 6.82
C VAL A 219 21.18 5.99 5.84
N LEU A 220 22.07 6.01 4.85
CA LEU A 220 22.16 7.11 3.87
C LEU A 220 21.32 6.82 2.63
N ASP A 221 21.37 5.58 2.16
CA ASP A 221 20.64 5.15 0.98
C ASP A 221 20.40 3.63 1.03
N ASP A 222 19.32 3.17 0.41
CA ASP A 222 19.01 1.76 0.20
C ASP A 222 18.56 1.49 -1.25
N TYR A 223 19.09 0.41 -1.83
CA TYR A 223 18.72 -0.02 -3.18
C TYR A 223 18.45 -1.51 -3.21
N GLY A 224 17.39 -1.89 -3.92
CA GLY A 224 16.96 -3.28 -4.05
C GLY A 224 16.51 -3.63 -5.45
N ALA A 225 16.78 -4.87 -5.85
CA ALA A 225 16.30 -5.44 -7.11
C ALA A 225 15.66 -6.82 -6.88
N PHE A 226 14.59 -7.06 -7.62
CA PHE A 226 13.86 -8.33 -7.61
C PHE A 226 14.33 -9.23 -8.75
N ASN A 227 14.58 -10.50 -8.45
CA ASN A 227 14.99 -11.52 -9.43
C ASN A 227 16.18 -11.10 -10.33
N MET A 228 17.22 -10.53 -9.71
CA MET A 228 18.41 -10.02 -10.41
C MET A 228 19.66 -10.77 -9.96
N THR A 229 20.59 -11.02 -10.89
CA THR A 229 21.89 -11.60 -10.52
C THR A 229 22.74 -10.60 -9.75
N THR A 230 23.54 -11.08 -8.80
CA THR A 230 24.48 -10.23 -8.05
C THR A 230 25.42 -9.43 -8.97
N LYS A 231 25.82 -10.01 -10.12
CA LYS A 231 26.67 -9.33 -11.09
C LYS A 231 25.97 -8.10 -11.67
N SER A 232 24.79 -8.29 -12.26
CA SER A 232 24.01 -7.20 -12.85
C SER A 232 23.66 -6.12 -11.83
N PHE A 233 23.33 -6.53 -10.60
CA PHE A 233 23.04 -5.59 -9.54
C PHE A 233 24.25 -4.73 -9.15
N ASN A 234 25.44 -5.31 -9.09
CA ASN A 234 26.66 -4.54 -8.83
C ASN A 234 27.03 -3.60 -9.97
N ASP A 235 26.75 -3.98 -11.23
CA ASP A 235 26.91 -3.08 -12.38
C ASP A 235 25.95 -1.85 -12.23
N GLU A 236 24.69 -2.07 -11.82
CA GLU A 236 23.75 -0.97 -11.53
C GLU A 236 24.19 -0.09 -10.35
N LEU A 237 24.74 -0.68 -9.28
CA LEU A 237 25.28 0.10 -8.16
C LEU A 237 26.42 1.02 -8.62
N GLN A 238 27.28 0.57 -9.56
CA GLN A 238 28.30 1.43 -10.15
C GLN A 238 27.70 2.55 -11.00
N GLU A 239 26.71 2.26 -11.83
CA GLU A 239 26.01 3.29 -12.64
C GLU A 239 25.31 4.34 -11.79
N ARG A 240 24.88 3.95 -10.59
CA ARG A 240 24.28 4.83 -9.57
C ARG A 240 25.32 5.58 -8.75
N ASN A 241 26.63 5.42 -9.01
CA ASN A 241 27.73 5.99 -8.21
C ASN A 241 27.72 5.56 -6.73
N TRP A 242 27.12 4.41 -6.40
CA TRP A 242 26.89 3.96 -5.02
C TRP A 242 28.14 3.98 -4.12
N PHE A 243 29.29 3.69 -4.71
CA PHE A 243 30.58 3.57 -4.04
C PHE A 243 31.31 4.89 -3.86
N ASP A 244 30.80 5.99 -4.42
CA ASP A 244 31.38 7.31 -4.24
C ASP A 244 31.09 7.81 -2.82
N ILE A 245 32.10 8.41 -2.19
CA ILE A 245 32.00 8.91 -0.81
C ILE A 245 30.97 10.04 -0.74
N ASP A 246 30.94 10.89 -1.77
CA ASP A 246 30.12 12.10 -1.86
C ASP A 246 28.82 11.90 -2.65
N MET A 247 28.30 10.66 -2.71
CA MET A 247 26.94 10.45 -3.24
C MET A 247 25.98 11.42 -2.53
N PRO A 248 25.21 12.22 -3.29
CA PRO A 248 24.20 13.10 -2.72
C PRO A 248 23.16 12.32 -1.93
#